data_AF-D2RFF5-F1
#
_entry.id   AF-D2RFF5-F1
#
_cell.length_a   1.000
_cell.length_b   1.000
_cell.length_c   1.000
_cell.angle_alpha   90.00
_cell.angle_beta   90.00
_cell.angle_gamma   90.00
#
_symmetry.space_group_name_H-M   'P 1'
#
loop_
_entity.id
_entity.type
_entity.pdbx_description
1 polymer ?
#
loop_
_entity_poly.entity_id
_entity_poly.type
_entity_poly.pdbx_seq_one_letter_code
_entity_poly.pdbx_strand_id
1 'polypeptide(L)'
;MEPPKPPTAGIVYGEIVYWITIVGMIVGIAGLAIYLSSGGVMNSDMISDLLKGETPKKLWEEHSILGEMPESHWYLSYLSYGDAIAMLGIVICSLSAVIATWATALTIFIKRELDLLFGIFAVIVAIIMTLAALGIIAIHH
;
A
#
# COMPACT_ATOMS: atom_id res chain seq x y z
N MET A 1 22.46 33.39 5.57
CA MET A 1 21.41 32.76 6.39
C MET A 1 21.45 31.28 6.05
N GLU A 2 21.85 30.42 6.98
CA GLU A 2 21.78 28.98 6.75
C GLU A 2 20.30 28.55 6.71
N PRO A 3 19.93 27.59 5.84
CA PRO A 3 18.56 27.11 5.77
C PRO A 3 18.18 26.41 7.10
N PRO A 4 16.91 26.55 7.54
CA PRO A 4 16.45 25.87 8.75
C PRO A 4 16.64 24.36 8.61
N LYS A 5 17.30 23.73 9.58
CA LYS A 5 17.46 22.27 9.61
C LYS A 5 16.07 21.61 9.70
N PRO A 6 15.76 20.63 8.83
CA PRO A 6 14.50 19.92 8.91
C PRO A 6 14.42 19.13 10.24
N PRO A 7 13.21 18.98 10.81
CA PRO A 7 13.01 18.21 12.03
C PRO A 7 13.41 16.75 11.81
N THR A 8 14.09 16.12 12.77
CA THR A 8 14.59 14.74 12.61
C THR A 8 13.45 13.77 12.28
N ALA A 9 12.27 13.97 12.89
CA ALA A 9 11.10 13.12 12.68
C ALA A 9 10.64 13.07 11.21
N GLY A 10 10.80 14.16 10.45
CA GLY A 10 10.48 14.22 9.03
C GLY A 10 11.54 13.53 8.15
N ILE A 11 12.81 13.60 8.56
CA ILE A 11 13.89 12.89 7.86
C ILE A 11 13.69 11.37 8.00
N VAL A 12 13.42 10.89 9.22
CA VAL A 12 13.16 9.48 9.50
C VAL A 12 11.96 8.97 8.71
N TYR A 13 10.88 9.75 8.66
CA TYR A 13 9.71 9.41 7.84
C TYR A 13 10.09 9.22 6.38
N GLY A 14 10.73 10.24 5.80
CA GLY A 14 11.08 10.26 4.37
C GLY A 14 12.01 9.12 3.99
N GLU A 15 12.99 8.81 4.81
CA GLU A 15 13.97 7.76 4.52
C GLU A 15 13.34 6.36 4.56
N ILE A 16 12.46 6.09 5.53
CA ILE A 16 11.73 4.82 5.61
C ILE A 16 10.80 4.66 4.42
N VAL A 17 9.99 5.68 4.12
CA VAL A 17 9.06 5.65 2.97
C VAL A 17 9.84 5.45 1.67
N TYR A 18 10.94 6.19 1.49
CA TYR A 18 11.76 6.12 0.27
C TYR A 18 12.25 4.69 0.01
N TRP A 19 12.92 4.06 0.98
CA TRP A 19 13.50 2.75 0.79
C TRP A 19 12.45 1.65 0.63
N ILE A 20 11.41 1.64 1.46
CA ILE A 20 10.37 0.60 1.37
C ILE A 20 9.54 0.77 0.08
N THR A 21 9.25 2.01 -0.34
CA THR A 21 8.55 2.26 -1.60
C THR A 21 9.38 1.80 -2.80
N ILE A 22 10.70 1.99 -2.79
CA ILE A 22 11.57 1.43 -3.85
C ILE A 22 11.45 -0.08 -3.92
N VAL A 23 11.47 -0.78 -2.78
CA VAL A 23 11.28 -2.23 -2.75
C VAL A 23 9.90 -2.61 -3.30
N GLY A 24 8.84 -1.93 -2.84
CA GLY A 24 7.48 -2.17 -3.33
C GLY A 24 7.32 -1.91 -4.83
N MET A 25 7.95 -0.87 -5.37
CA MET A 25 7.97 -0.59 -6.81
C MET A 25 8.69 -1.68 -7.60
N ILE A 26 9.84 -2.17 -7.12
CA ILE A 26 10.57 -3.26 -7.77
C ILE A 26 9.71 -4.53 -7.81
N VAL A 27 9.06 -4.88 -6.70
CA VAL A 27 8.12 -6.01 -6.62
C VAL A 27 6.94 -5.80 -7.57
N GLY A 28 6.37 -4.60 -7.60
CA GLY A 28 5.26 -4.25 -8.48
C GLY A 28 5.60 -4.38 -9.97
N ILE A 29 6.78 -3.88 -10.38
CA ILE A 29 7.29 -3.98 -11.74
C ILE A 29 7.55 -5.45 -12.12
N ALA A 30 8.15 -6.23 -11.21
CA ALA A 30 8.37 -7.65 -11.42
C ALA A 30 7.04 -8.41 -11.60
N GLY A 31 6.04 -8.12 -10.76
CA GLY A 31 4.70 -8.68 -10.88
C GLY A 31 4.04 -8.36 -12.22
N LEU A 32 4.11 -7.09 -12.66
CA LEU A 32 3.59 -6.68 -13.96
C LEU A 32 4.32 -7.37 -15.13
N ALA A 33 5.65 -7.53 -15.04
CA ALA A 33 6.40 -8.25 -16.06
C ALA A 33 5.99 -9.73 -16.14
N ILE A 34 5.76 -10.38 -14.99
CA ILE A 34 5.24 -11.75 -14.91
C ILE A 34 3.84 -11.79 -15.51
N TYR A 35 2.96 -10.86 -15.15
CA TYR A 35 1.59 -10.77 -15.66
C TYR A 35 1.54 -10.74 -17.19
N LEU A 36 2.40 -9.93 -17.81
CA LEU A 36 2.48 -9.83 -19.27
C LEU A 36 3.07 -11.08 -19.95
N SER A 37 3.81 -11.92 -19.22
CA SER A 37 4.48 -13.11 -19.76
C SER A 37 3.72 -14.41 -19.54
N SER A 38 3.10 -14.58 -18.37
CA SER A 38 2.47 -15.83 -17.92
C SER A 38 0.98 -15.67 -17.58
N GLY A 39 0.43 -14.47 -17.72
CA GLY A 39 -0.94 -14.14 -17.30
C GLY A 39 -1.08 -13.85 -15.81
N GLY A 40 -2.31 -13.56 -15.40
CA GLY A 40 -2.70 -13.27 -14.02
C GLY A 40 -3.99 -13.95 -13.61
N VAL A 41 -4.44 -13.63 -12.40
CA VAL A 41 -5.78 -13.99 -11.91
C VAL A 41 -6.86 -13.32 -12.77
N MET A 42 -6.61 -12.08 -13.23
CA MET A 42 -7.44 -11.35 -14.18
C MET A 42 -6.95 -11.46 -15.62
N ASN A 43 -7.87 -11.72 -16.55
CA ASN A 43 -7.60 -11.72 -17.98
C ASN A 43 -7.35 -10.29 -18.52
N SER A 44 -6.54 -10.19 -19.58
CA SER A 44 -6.12 -8.89 -20.17
C SER A 44 -7.25 -8.15 -20.90
N ASP A 45 -8.31 -8.86 -21.30
CA ASP A 45 -9.50 -8.30 -21.95
C ASP A 45 -10.34 -7.43 -21.00
N MET A 46 -10.20 -7.63 -19.68
CA MET A 46 -10.80 -6.82 -18.63
C MET A 46 -10.56 -5.32 -18.80
N ILE A 47 -9.39 -4.91 -19.35
CA ILE A 47 -9.07 -3.49 -19.54
C ILE A 47 -10.12 -2.80 -20.40
N SER A 48 -10.65 -3.49 -21.41
CA SER A 48 -11.65 -2.92 -22.31
C SER A 48 -12.99 -2.66 -21.61
N ASP A 49 -13.41 -3.54 -20.70
CA ASP A 49 -14.65 -3.42 -19.95
C ASP A 49 -14.49 -2.49 -18.73
N LEU A 50 -13.29 -2.45 -18.14
CA LEU A 50 -12.92 -1.45 -17.14
C LEU A 50 -13.01 -0.03 -17.72
N LEU A 51 -12.52 0.20 -18.94
CA LEU A 51 -12.59 1.50 -19.61
C LEU A 51 -14.01 1.90 -20.02
N LYS A 52 -14.93 0.94 -20.17
CA LYS A 52 -16.37 1.21 -20.36
C LYS A 52 -17.08 1.60 -19.07
N GLY A 53 -16.40 1.49 -17.92
CA GLY A 53 -16.96 1.83 -16.62
C GLY A 53 -17.81 0.71 -16.01
N GLU A 54 -17.55 -0.55 -16.39
CA GLU A 54 -18.21 -1.70 -15.77
C GLU A 54 -17.87 -1.81 -14.27
N THR A 55 -18.79 -2.37 -13.49
CA THR A 55 -18.63 -2.46 -12.04
C THR A 55 -17.52 -3.44 -11.64
N PRO A 56 -16.76 -3.19 -10.55
CA PRO A 56 -15.70 -4.10 -10.10
C PRO A 56 -16.18 -5.53 -9.89
N LYS A 57 -17.39 -5.69 -9.32
CA LYS A 57 -17.98 -7.01 -9.09
C LYS A 57 -18.13 -7.80 -10.39
N LYS A 58 -18.68 -7.16 -11.43
CA LYS A 58 -18.86 -7.78 -12.75
C LYS A 58 -17.52 -8.08 -13.42
N LEU A 59 -16.52 -7.20 -13.29
CA LEU A 59 -15.17 -7.46 -13.81
C LEU A 59 -14.53 -8.70 -13.18
N TRP A 60 -14.67 -8.86 -11.85
CA TRP A 60 -14.20 -10.06 -11.15
C TRP A 60 -14.98 -11.31 -11.55
N GLU A 61 -16.30 -11.23 -11.72
CA GLU A 61 -17.13 -12.37 -12.13
C GLU A 61 -16.83 -12.83 -13.57
N GLU A 62 -16.61 -11.89 -14.49
CA GLU A 62 -16.47 -12.18 -15.93
C GLU A 62 -15.02 -12.44 -16.37
N HIS A 63 -14.03 -11.78 -15.75
CA HIS A 63 -12.64 -11.80 -16.22
C HIS A 63 -11.65 -12.42 -15.24
N SER A 64 -12.07 -12.89 -14.06
CA SER A 64 -11.18 -13.56 -13.12
C SER A 64 -11.37 -15.07 -13.09
N ILE A 65 -10.29 -15.80 -12.79
CA ILE A 65 -10.36 -17.23 -12.50
C ILE A 65 -11.13 -17.55 -11.20
N LEU A 66 -11.41 -16.55 -10.37
CA LEU A 66 -12.11 -16.70 -9.09
C LEU A 66 -13.62 -16.72 -9.28
N GLY A 67 -14.13 -16.06 -10.33
CA GLY A 67 -15.56 -15.97 -10.62
C GLY A 67 -16.39 -15.20 -9.58
N GLU A 68 -15.74 -14.64 -8.56
CA GLU A 68 -16.36 -13.83 -7.51
C GLU A 68 -15.38 -12.75 -7.03
N MET A 69 -15.92 -11.67 -6.47
CA MET A 69 -15.10 -10.60 -5.90
C MET A 69 -14.42 -11.10 -4.62
N PRO A 70 -13.08 -11.14 -4.56
CA PRO A 70 -12.39 -11.78 -3.46
C PRO A 70 -12.21 -10.84 -2.26
N GLU A 71 -11.90 -11.42 -1.09
CA GLU A 71 -11.63 -10.65 0.13
C GLU A 71 -10.36 -9.79 0.04
N SER A 72 -10.22 -8.82 0.94
CA SER A 72 -9.21 -7.75 0.92
C SER A 72 -7.74 -8.19 0.78
N HIS A 73 -7.40 -9.43 1.13
CA HIS A 73 -6.03 -9.97 1.11
C HIS A 73 -5.84 -11.14 0.13
N TRP A 74 -6.71 -11.26 -0.87
CA TRP A 74 -6.71 -12.36 -1.84
C TRP A 74 -5.35 -12.64 -2.49
N TYR A 75 -4.57 -11.60 -2.78
CA TYR A 75 -3.28 -11.69 -3.46
C TYR A 75 -2.27 -12.59 -2.73
N LEU A 76 -2.39 -12.75 -1.39
CA LEU A 76 -1.53 -13.64 -0.60
C LEU A 76 -1.71 -15.12 -0.97
N SER A 77 -2.91 -15.51 -1.38
CA SER A 77 -3.22 -16.89 -1.80
C SER A 77 -2.83 -17.18 -3.25
N TYR A 78 -2.56 -16.13 -4.04
CA TYR A 78 -2.36 -16.23 -5.50
C TYR A 78 -1.01 -15.68 -5.96
N LEU A 79 0.02 -15.70 -5.10
CA LEU A 79 1.37 -15.20 -5.41
C LEU A 79 2.07 -15.88 -6.61
N SER A 80 1.50 -16.95 -7.16
CA SER A 80 1.94 -17.54 -8.44
C SER A 80 1.55 -16.72 -9.67
N TYR A 81 0.62 -15.77 -9.53
CA TYR A 81 0.10 -14.94 -10.60
C TYR A 81 0.71 -13.53 -10.57
N GLY A 82 0.99 -12.96 -11.74
CA GLY A 82 1.71 -11.69 -11.84
C GLY A 82 0.97 -10.49 -11.26
N ASP A 83 -0.35 -10.42 -11.42
CA ASP A 83 -1.21 -9.38 -10.86
C ASP A 83 -1.30 -9.44 -9.34
N ALA A 84 -1.29 -10.64 -8.74
CA ALA A 84 -1.19 -10.81 -7.29
C ALA A 84 0.16 -10.32 -6.74
N ILE A 85 1.27 -10.60 -7.44
CA ILE A 85 2.60 -10.05 -7.08
C ILE A 85 2.62 -8.53 -7.25
N ALA A 86 2.00 -8.00 -8.30
CA ALA A 86 1.89 -6.57 -8.52
C ALA A 86 1.11 -5.89 -7.38
N MET A 87 0.00 -6.50 -6.95
CA MET A 87 -0.80 -6.05 -5.81
C MET A 87 0.00 -6.09 -4.51
N LEU A 88 0.81 -7.13 -4.29
CA LEU A 88 1.74 -7.19 -3.15
C LEU A 88 2.72 -6.01 -3.15
N GLY A 89 3.24 -5.62 -4.32
CA GLY A 89 4.08 -4.42 -4.45
C GLY A 89 3.38 -3.15 -3.99
N ILE A 90 2.12 -2.96 -4.38
CA ILE A 90 1.28 -1.82 -3.93
C ILE A 90 1.09 -1.85 -2.42
N VAL A 91 0.85 -3.02 -1.83
CA VAL A 91 0.70 -3.19 -0.38
C VAL A 91 1.99 -2.87 0.36
N ILE A 92 3.16 -3.27 -0.16
CA ILE A 92 4.45 -2.91 0.43
C ILE A 92 4.64 -1.37 0.41
N CYS A 93 4.28 -0.72 -0.70
CA CYS A 93 4.32 0.74 -0.80
C CYS A 93 3.40 1.41 0.23
N SER A 94 2.18 0.94 0.42
CA SER A 94 1.26 1.53 1.41
C SER A 94 1.68 1.24 2.85
N LEU A 95 2.23 0.05 3.11
CA LEU A 95 2.78 -0.33 4.41
C LEU A 95 3.98 0.53 4.82
N SER A 96 4.74 1.04 3.84
CA SER A 96 5.83 1.99 4.10
C SER A 96 5.39 3.18 4.93
N ALA A 97 4.21 3.73 4.63
CA ALA A 97 3.66 4.89 5.32
C ALA A 97 3.21 4.54 6.75
N VAL A 98 2.71 3.31 6.96
CA VAL A 98 2.37 2.81 8.30
C VAL A 98 3.62 2.73 9.18
N ILE A 99 4.67 2.07 8.68
CA ILE A 99 5.94 1.88 9.40
C ILE A 99 6.61 3.23 9.66
N ALA A 100 6.65 4.10 8.65
CA ALA A 100 7.24 5.43 8.76
C ALA A 100 6.50 6.29 9.79
N THR A 101 5.17 6.25 9.82
CA THR A 101 4.38 7.03 10.80
C THR A 101 4.64 6.55 12.23
N TRP A 102 4.74 5.25 12.46
CA TRP A 102 5.15 4.71 13.76
C TRP A 102 6.55 5.14 14.17
N ALA A 103 7.51 5.10 13.24
CA ALA A 103 8.89 5.54 13.49
C ALA A 103 8.97 7.05 13.77
N THR A 104 8.16 7.86 13.08
CA THR A 104 8.02 9.30 13.33
C THR A 104 7.47 9.56 14.72
N ALA A 105 6.39 8.88 15.11
CA ALA A 105 5.82 9.01 16.45
C ALA A 105 6.87 8.68 17.53
N LEU A 106 7.58 7.56 17.38
CA LEU A 106 8.64 7.16 18.31
C LEU A 106 9.77 8.20 18.40
N THR A 107 10.20 8.73 17.24
CA THR A 107 11.27 9.74 17.17
C THR A 107 10.89 11.02 17.90
N ILE A 108 9.62 11.44 17.81
CA ILE A 108 9.11 12.62 18.54
C ILE A 108 9.19 12.42 20.05
N PHE A 109 8.78 11.25 20.56
CA PHE A 109 8.81 10.98 22.00
C PHE A 109 10.24 10.84 22.56
N ILE A 110 11.16 10.26 21.78
CA ILE A 110 12.55 10.08 22.19
C ILE A 110 13.30 11.41 22.15
N LYS A 111 13.23 12.12 21.02
CA LYS A 111 14.05 13.33 20.82
C LYS A 111 13.43 14.59 21.42
N ARG A 112 12.12 14.58 21.70
CA ARG A 112 11.35 15.73 22.22
C ARG A 112 11.59 17.03 21.44
N GLU A 113 11.88 16.92 20.15
CA GLU A 113 12.15 18.05 19.24
C GLU A 113 10.87 18.78 18.80
N LEU A 114 9.71 18.12 18.88
CA LEU A 114 8.40 18.65 18.52
C LEU A 114 7.47 18.66 19.74
N ASP A 115 6.44 19.51 19.69
CA ASP A 115 5.44 19.57 20.75
C ASP A 115 4.74 18.22 20.93
N LEU A 116 4.41 17.91 22.19
CA LEU A 116 3.68 16.69 22.57
C LEU A 116 2.39 16.48 21.79
N LEU A 117 1.72 17.57 21.39
CA LEU A 117 0.52 17.53 20.57
C LEU A 117 0.77 16.82 19.22
N PHE A 118 1.90 17.11 18.55
CA PHE A 118 2.28 16.44 17.30
C PHE A 118 2.57 14.95 17.50
N GLY A 119 3.18 14.59 18.62
CA GLY A 119 3.40 13.17 18.98
C GLY A 119 2.10 12.40 19.15
N ILE A 120 1.11 12.99 19.85
CA ILE A 120 -0.22 12.38 20.03
C ILE A 120 -0.94 12.22 18.69
N PHE A 121 -0.94 13.25 17.84
CA PHE A 121 -1.53 13.17 16.50
C PHE A 121 -0.86 12.07 15.66
N ALA A 122 0.47 11.98 15.68
CA ALA A 122 1.19 10.93 14.95
C ALA A 122 0.78 9.52 15.39
N VAL A 123 0.58 9.29 16.69
CA VAL A 123 0.11 8.00 17.22
C VAL A 123 -1.32 7.70 16.75
N ILE A 124 -2.23 8.68 16.82
CA ILE A 124 -3.62 8.48 16.36
C ILE A 124 -3.64 8.11 14.87
N VAL A 125 -2.89 8.83 14.03
CA VAL A 125 -2.78 8.53 12.60
C VAL A 125 -2.17 7.14 12.38
N ALA A 126 -1.11 6.77 13.10
CA ALA A 126 -0.49 5.46 12.99
C ALA A 126 -1.47 4.32 13.32
N ILE A 127 -2.30 4.50 14.37
CA ILE A 127 -3.35 3.54 14.74
C ILE A 127 -4.39 3.40 13.63
N ILE A 128 -4.92 4.52 13.13
CA ILE A 128 -5.93 4.50 12.05
C ILE A 128 -5.38 3.80 10.81
N MET A 129 -4.15 4.14 10.41
CA MET A 129 -3.51 3.52 9.26
C MET A 129 -3.26 2.01 9.46
N THR A 130 -2.91 1.60 10.67
CA THR A 130 -2.73 0.18 11.00
C THR A 130 -4.05 -0.58 10.92
N LEU A 131 -5.14 -0.02 11.47
CA LEU A 131 -6.47 -0.62 11.41
C LEU A 131 -7.02 -0.69 9.98
N ALA A 132 -6.72 0.32 9.15
CA ALA A 132 -7.05 0.31 7.73
C ALA A 132 -6.24 -0.75 6.97
N ALA A 133 -4.93 -0.86 7.22
CA ALA A 133 -4.07 -1.87 6.61
C ALA A 133 -4.48 -3.31 6.97
N LEU A 134 -4.96 -3.54 8.19
CA LEU A 134 -5.51 -4.82 8.62
C LEU A 134 -6.90 -5.13 8.02
N GLY A 135 -7.54 -4.17 7.34
CA GLY A 135 -8.89 -4.32 6.80
C GLY A 135 -10.00 -4.28 7.85
N ILE A 136 -9.71 -3.89 9.09
CA ILE A 136 -10.71 -3.71 10.16
C ILE A 136 -11.59 -2.50 9.85
N ILE A 137 -10.96 -1.44 9.32
CA ILE A 137 -11.65 -0.26 8.81
C ILE A 137 -11.68 -0.39 7.30
N ALA A 138 -12.78 -0.90 6.77
CA ALA A 138 -13.07 -0.93 5.34
C ALA A 138 -14.36 -0.17 5.06
N ILE A 139 -14.35 0.68 4.04
CA ILE A 139 -15.57 1.31 3.53
C ILE A 139 -16.25 0.25 2.65
N HIS A 140 -17.27 -0.42 3.20
CA HIS A 140 -18.17 -1.25 2.40
C HIS A 140 -19.10 -0.33 1.60
N HIS A 141 -18.88 -0.24 0.29
CA HIS A 141 -19.78 0.40 -0.65
C HIS A 141 -20.10 -0.55 -1.80
#